data_AF-A0A1F9R775-F1
#
_entry.id   AF-A0A1F9R775-F1
#
_cell.length_a   1.000
_cell.length_b   1.000
_cell.length_c   1.000
_cell.angle_alpha   90.00
_cell.angle_beta   90.00
_cell.angle_gamma   90.00
#
_symmetry.space_group_name_H-M   'P 1'
#
loop_
_entity.id
_entity.type
_entity.pdbx_description
1 polymer ?
#
loop_
_entity_poly.entity_id
_entity_poly.type
_entity_poly.pdbx_seq_one_letter_code
_entity_poly.pdbx_strand_id
1 'polypeptide(L)'
;MPTRALTVAVILSLCGCAGLPPREPTAVSHGMLSVRARVRGAVIPFSGDEADSAVVEQLGPNGEPLPGKEAVAGLSGGGFVYFLDLPPGRYALISVSFRARGVRYRVNIPPASGRKEAVDLRPGAAAFLGTLSLDGRLPDFEVAVERALSVLGHLLTPWMRRPVVARDADLRGLDRGAQEEARALHAARQVLGATQWKRVVEARRREMGAPEPVAMKGLVRPKQMTLKAEAILSWRDTLEWGEPQRAGNGLVWTKPGGSARIAVFFTTAAAQGFVGYEAAVAEMRAAASTTDVGDQGALYEVRVSTHYGVAARVTSTRYREGTLVGSEFKVAVTETVLVPYPAGMYTARLRAAKDEFDEVLPAFREFLLQLVLGAPQKTEAKQDDIFLPL
;
A
#
# COMPACT_ATOMS: atom_id res chain seq x y z
N MET A 1 -20.66 42.18 -15.30
CA MET A 1 -21.10 40.98 -14.55
C MET A 1 -20.26 39.75 -14.96
N PRO A 2 -18.99 39.60 -14.52
CA PRO A 2 -18.15 38.45 -14.89
C PRO A 2 -17.93 37.44 -13.74
N THR A 3 -18.49 37.67 -12.56
CA THR A 3 -18.17 36.92 -11.34
C THR A 3 -18.81 35.52 -11.28
N ARG A 4 -19.90 35.25 -12.00
CA ARG A 4 -20.55 33.92 -11.96
C ARG A 4 -19.87 32.87 -12.85
N ALA A 5 -19.20 33.29 -13.93
CA ALA A 5 -18.50 32.37 -14.83
C ALA A 5 -17.18 31.86 -14.22
N LEU A 6 -16.49 32.71 -13.45
CA LEU A 6 -15.24 32.34 -12.78
C LEU A 6 -15.47 31.32 -11.64
N THR A 7 -16.56 31.46 -10.88
CA THR A 7 -16.87 30.55 -9.77
C THR A 7 -17.23 29.15 -10.25
N VAL A 8 -17.93 29.02 -11.39
CA VAL A 8 -18.26 27.70 -11.99
C VAL A 8 -16.99 27.01 -12.53
N ALA A 9 -16.05 27.75 -13.12
CA ALA A 9 -14.78 27.21 -13.58
C ALA A 9 -13.87 26.76 -12.42
N VAL A 10 -13.86 27.49 -11.29
CA VAL A 10 -13.12 27.11 -10.07
C VAL A 10 -13.76 25.89 -9.40
N ILE A 11 -15.09 25.78 -9.35
CA ILE A 11 -15.78 24.59 -8.81
C ILE A 11 -15.54 23.37 -9.71
N LEU A 12 -15.59 23.50 -11.04
CA LEU A 12 -15.32 22.39 -11.96
C LEU A 12 -13.84 21.95 -11.95
N SER A 13 -12.91 22.87 -11.72
CA SER A 13 -11.47 22.53 -11.58
C SER A 13 -11.14 21.93 -10.21
N LEU A 14 -11.84 22.32 -9.14
CA LEU A 14 -11.71 21.71 -7.80
C LEU A 14 -12.43 20.35 -7.69
N CYS A 15 -13.51 20.13 -8.44
CA CYS A 15 -14.16 18.81 -8.56
C CYS A 15 -13.39 17.84 -9.49
N GLY A 16 -12.36 18.31 -10.21
CA GLY A 16 -11.62 17.54 -11.21
C GLY A 16 -10.63 16.50 -10.67
N CYS A 17 -10.48 16.36 -9.36
CA CYS A 17 -9.50 15.43 -8.75
C CYS A 17 -10.11 14.20 -8.07
N ALA A 18 -11.45 14.11 -7.98
CA ALA A 18 -12.10 12.87 -7.58
C ALA A 18 -12.25 12.00 -8.83
N GLY A 19 -11.42 10.96 -8.95
CA GLY A 19 -11.67 9.91 -9.94
C GLY A 19 -13.13 9.46 -9.84
N LEU A 20 -13.76 9.17 -10.98
CA LEU A 20 -15.15 8.71 -11.00
C LEU A 20 -15.35 7.63 -9.93
N PRO A 21 -16.41 7.71 -9.10
CA PRO A 21 -16.65 6.71 -8.08
C PRO A 21 -16.69 5.32 -8.72
N PRO A 22 -16.23 4.28 -8.01
CA PRO A 22 -16.24 2.92 -8.54
C PRO A 22 -17.65 2.59 -9.03
N ARG A 23 -17.77 2.04 -10.25
CA ARG A 23 -19.08 1.69 -10.82
C ARG A 23 -19.76 0.67 -9.92
N GLU A 24 -20.98 0.98 -9.50
CA GLU A 24 -21.83 0.04 -8.76
C GLU A 24 -22.30 -1.09 -9.69
N PRO A 25 -22.61 -2.28 -9.15
CA PRO A 25 -23.10 -3.39 -9.96
C PRO A 25 -24.43 -3.03 -10.64
N THR A 26 -24.51 -3.22 -11.96
CA THR A 26 -25.71 -2.97 -12.76
C THR A 26 -26.71 -4.12 -12.68
N ALA A 27 -26.24 -5.32 -12.31
CA ALA A 27 -27.07 -6.49 -12.04
C ALA A 27 -26.57 -7.29 -10.84
N VAL A 28 -27.49 -7.94 -10.11
CA VAL A 28 -27.15 -8.79 -8.95
C VAL A 28 -26.23 -9.96 -9.32
N SER A 29 -26.31 -10.42 -10.58
CA SER A 29 -25.46 -11.49 -11.10
C SER A 29 -24.06 -11.02 -11.47
N HIS A 30 -23.81 -9.70 -11.57
CA HIS A 30 -22.50 -9.20 -11.96
C HIS A 30 -21.52 -9.28 -10.79
N GLY A 31 -20.30 -9.71 -11.10
CA GLY A 31 -19.24 -9.94 -10.14
C GLY A 31 -18.08 -8.98 -10.29
N MET A 32 -17.06 -9.22 -9.47
CA MET A 32 -15.80 -8.50 -9.48
C MET A 32 -14.66 -9.46 -9.80
N LEU A 33 -13.73 -9.04 -10.64
CA LEU A 33 -12.46 -9.72 -10.86
C LEU A 33 -11.31 -8.81 -10.45
N SER A 34 -10.31 -9.37 -9.79
CA SER A 34 -9.10 -8.64 -9.40
C SER A 34 -7.84 -9.33 -9.92
N VAL A 35 -6.83 -8.53 -10.25
CA VAL A 35 -5.53 -9.02 -10.74
C VAL A 35 -4.42 -8.11 -10.21
N ARG A 36 -3.26 -8.69 -9.92
CA ARG A 36 -2.03 -7.92 -9.69
C ARG A 36 -1.03 -8.29 -10.76
N ALA A 37 -0.38 -7.29 -11.35
CA ALA A 37 0.71 -7.55 -12.28
C ALA A 37 1.87 -6.65 -11.93
N ARG A 38 3.07 -7.25 -11.85
CA ARG A 38 4.30 -6.53 -11.55
C ARG A 38 5.39 -6.76 -12.59
N VAL A 39 6.21 -5.76 -12.82
CA VAL A 39 7.41 -5.89 -13.65
C VAL A 39 8.62 -6.07 -12.74
N ARG A 40 9.37 -7.17 -12.89
CA ARG A 40 10.60 -7.43 -12.13
C ARG A 40 11.84 -7.10 -12.95
N GLY A 41 12.80 -6.39 -12.35
CA GLY A 41 14.10 -6.12 -12.97
C GLY A 41 14.02 -5.18 -14.17
N ALA A 42 13.06 -4.24 -14.17
CA ALA A 42 12.97 -3.22 -15.21
C ALA A 42 14.20 -2.31 -15.19
N VAL A 43 14.80 -2.10 -16.35
CA VAL A 43 15.90 -1.13 -16.53
C VAL A 43 15.37 0.31 -16.45
N ILE A 44 14.08 0.52 -16.74
CA ILE A 44 13.43 1.83 -16.66
C ILE A 44 12.58 1.93 -15.39
N PRO A 45 12.71 3.02 -14.60
CA PRO A 45 11.84 3.26 -13.46
C PRO A 45 10.43 3.60 -13.94
N PHE A 46 9.50 2.65 -13.79
CA PHE A 46 8.07 2.92 -13.86
C PHE A 46 7.67 3.83 -12.68
N SER A 47 6.55 4.55 -12.80
CA SER A 47 6.00 5.32 -11.67
C SER A 47 5.57 4.41 -10.51
N GLY A 48 5.39 3.12 -10.78
CA GLY A 48 5.25 2.03 -9.82
C GLY A 48 5.58 0.71 -10.49
N ASP A 49 6.03 -0.30 -9.74
CA ASP A 49 6.30 -1.64 -10.27
C ASP A 49 5.02 -2.41 -10.62
N GLU A 50 3.85 -1.83 -10.32
CA GLU A 50 2.52 -2.42 -10.44
C GLU A 50 1.70 -1.83 -11.59
N ALA A 51 0.87 -2.68 -12.20
CA ALA A 51 0.00 -2.27 -13.28
C ALA A 51 -1.08 -1.29 -12.78
N ASP A 52 -1.35 -0.25 -13.57
CA ASP A 52 -2.39 0.74 -13.29
C ASP A 52 -3.71 0.43 -14.01
N SER A 53 -3.72 -0.58 -14.88
CA SER A 53 -4.89 -1.01 -15.64
C SER A 53 -4.64 -2.36 -16.31
N ALA A 54 -5.71 -3.04 -16.70
CA ALA A 54 -5.66 -4.34 -17.35
C ALA A 54 -6.89 -4.53 -18.26
N VAL A 55 -6.80 -5.49 -19.18
CA VAL A 55 -7.88 -5.88 -20.10
C VAL A 55 -8.07 -7.38 -20.02
N VAL A 56 -9.32 -7.82 -19.89
CA VAL A 56 -9.73 -9.23 -19.93
C VAL A 56 -10.70 -9.47 -21.08
N GLU A 57 -10.71 -10.69 -21.60
CA GLU A 57 -11.74 -11.19 -22.52
C GLU A 57 -12.58 -12.25 -21.83
N GLN A 58 -13.88 -12.26 -22.14
CA GLN A 58 -14.76 -13.36 -21.78
C GLN A 58 -14.62 -14.50 -22.79
N LEU A 59 -14.41 -15.71 -22.29
CA LEU A 59 -14.32 -16.93 -23.09
C LEU A 59 -15.69 -17.61 -23.20
N GLY A 60 -15.95 -18.17 -24.38
CA GLY A 60 -17.10 -19.02 -24.65
C GLY A 60 -16.90 -20.46 -24.13
N PRO A 61 -17.92 -21.33 -24.28
CA PRO A 61 -17.85 -22.72 -23.83
C PRO A 61 -16.72 -23.54 -24.44
N ASN A 62 -16.27 -23.17 -25.64
CA ASN A 62 -15.17 -23.79 -26.36
C ASN A 62 -13.79 -23.22 -25.99
N GLY A 63 -13.71 -22.26 -25.06
CA GLY A 63 -12.46 -21.59 -24.68
C GLY A 63 -11.98 -20.51 -25.66
N GLU A 64 -12.76 -20.23 -26.72
CA GLU A 64 -12.48 -19.12 -27.63
C GLU A 64 -13.09 -17.81 -27.12
N PRO A 65 -12.50 -16.66 -27.46
CA PRO A 65 -12.98 -15.36 -27.00
C PRO A 65 -14.33 -15.03 -27.62
N LEU A 66 -15.24 -14.51 -26.80
CA LEU A 66 -16.52 -14.01 -27.26
C LEU A 66 -16.34 -12.64 -27.94
N PRO A 67 -16.76 -12.46 -29.21
CA PRO A 67 -16.58 -11.20 -29.92
C PRO A 67 -17.19 -10.02 -29.16
N GLY A 68 -16.39 -8.95 -29.00
CA GLY A 68 -16.84 -7.72 -28.33
C GLY A 68 -17.06 -7.84 -26.82
N LYS A 69 -16.63 -8.94 -26.18
CA LYS A 69 -16.71 -9.15 -24.73
C LYS A 69 -15.37 -8.90 -24.04
N GLU A 70 -14.68 -7.86 -24.45
CA GLU A 70 -13.51 -7.35 -23.74
C GLU A 70 -13.96 -6.37 -22.64
N ALA A 71 -13.34 -6.47 -21.48
CA ALA A 71 -13.53 -5.53 -20.39
C ALA A 71 -12.20 -4.91 -20.00
N VAL A 72 -12.21 -3.59 -19.85
CA VAL A 72 -11.08 -2.82 -19.32
C VAL A 72 -11.34 -2.57 -17.85
N ALA A 73 -10.31 -2.73 -17.03
CA ALA A 73 -10.42 -2.47 -15.61
C ALA A 73 -10.85 -1.03 -15.34
N GLY A 74 -11.86 -0.88 -14.48
CA GLY A 74 -12.44 0.41 -14.14
C GLY A 74 -11.68 1.14 -13.02
N LEU A 75 -10.85 0.41 -12.26
CA LEU A 75 -10.20 0.93 -11.06
C LEU A 75 -8.86 0.23 -10.79
N SER A 76 -7.91 0.95 -10.19
CA SER A 76 -6.66 0.41 -9.65
C SER A 76 -6.38 1.00 -8.26
N GLY A 77 -5.88 0.19 -7.32
CA GLY A 77 -5.55 0.63 -5.97
C GLY A 77 -5.04 -0.51 -5.08
N GLY A 78 -4.18 -0.20 -4.11
CA GLY A 78 -3.55 -1.20 -3.23
C GLY A 78 -2.65 -2.20 -3.98
N GLY A 79 -2.19 -1.82 -5.17
CA GLY A 79 -1.41 -2.66 -6.07
C GLY A 79 -2.19 -3.69 -6.89
N PHE A 80 -3.51 -3.59 -6.88
CA PHE A 80 -4.39 -4.43 -7.69
C PHE A 80 -5.17 -3.59 -8.69
N VAL A 81 -5.58 -4.27 -9.75
CA VAL A 81 -6.46 -3.75 -10.78
C VAL A 81 -7.79 -4.50 -10.67
N TYR A 82 -8.89 -3.75 -10.69
CA TYR A 82 -10.24 -4.26 -10.45
C TYR A 82 -11.12 -4.09 -11.68
N PHE A 83 -11.73 -5.19 -12.10
CA PHE A 83 -12.83 -5.21 -13.06
C PHE A 83 -14.13 -5.30 -12.25
N LEU A 84 -14.90 -4.22 -12.30
CA LEU A 84 -16.19 -4.13 -11.63
C LEU A 84 -17.28 -4.39 -12.68
N ASP A 85 -18.41 -4.90 -12.20
CA ASP A 85 -19.61 -5.06 -13.02
C ASP A 85 -19.44 -6.04 -14.21
N LEU A 86 -18.72 -7.14 -13.99
CA LEU A 86 -18.54 -8.17 -15.00
C LEU A 86 -19.70 -9.19 -14.95
N PRO A 87 -20.30 -9.58 -16.09
CA PRO A 87 -21.27 -10.67 -16.10
C PRO A 87 -20.61 -11.99 -15.67
N PRO A 88 -21.40 -12.99 -15.24
CA PRO A 88 -20.86 -14.32 -14.96
C PRO A 88 -20.20 -14.92 -16.20
N GLY A 89 -19.07 -15.61 -16.02
CA GLY A 89 -18.38 -16.28 -17.11
C GLY A 89 -16.91 -16.52 -16.84
N ARG A 90 -16.21 -17.05 -17.84
CA ARG A 90 -14.78 -17.36 -17.76
C ARG A 90 -13.97 -16.23 -18.38
N TYR A 91 -12.99 -15.70 -17.67
CA TYR A 91 -12.23 -14.51 -18.07
C TYR A 91 -10.74 -14.80 -18.21
N ALA A 92 -10.17 -14.43 -19.36
CA ALA A 92 -8.73 -14.51 -19.62
C ALA A 92 -8.11 -13.11 -19.63
N LEU A 93 -6.90 -12.98 -19.10
CA LEU A 93 -6.14 -11.74 -19.15
C LEU A 93 -5.50 -11.55 -20.54
N ILE A 94 -5.80 -10.43 -21.19
CA ILE A 94 -5.27 -10.09 -22.52
C ILE A 94 -4.07 -9.15 -22.41
N SER A 95 -4.17 -8.13 -21.55
CA SER A 95 -3.09 -7.16 -21.40
C SER A 95 -3.10 -6.46 -20.06
N VAL A 96 -1.94 -5.92 -19.68
CA VAL A 96 -1.77 -5.05 -18.51
C VAL A 96 -1.08 -3.77 -18.93
N SER A 97 -1.35 -2.67 -18.23
CA SER A 97 -0.76 -1.37 -18.52
C SER A 97 0.05 -0.83 -17.35
N PHE A 98 1.11 -0.10 -17.67
CA PHE A 98 1.97 0.59 -16.73
C PHE A 98 2.22 2.03 -17.20
N ARG A 99 2.62 2.91 -16.28
CA ARG A 99 3.09 4.27 -16.60
C ARG A 99 4.56 4.42 -16.28
N ALA A 100 5.31 5.00 -17.20
CA ALA A 100 6.69 5.44 -16.95
C ALA A 100 6.96 6.73 -17.73
N ARG A 101 7.60 7.71 -17.09
CA ARG A 101 8.05 8.96 -17.74
C ARG A 101 6.95 9.65 -18.59
N GLY A 102 5.71 9.66 -18.10
CA GLY A 102 4.58 10.28 -18.80
C GLY A 102 3.96 9.46 -19.94
N VAL A 103 4.53 8.31 -20.31
CA VAL A 103 4.03 7.39 -21.35
C VAL A 103 3.30 6.21 -20.71
N ARG A 104 2.28 5.69 -21.40
CA ARG A 104 1.55 4.48 -20.99
C ARG A 104 1.98 3.30 -21.85
N TYR A 105 2.40 2.24 -21.21
CA TYR A 105 2.85 1.00 -21.85
C TYR A 105 1.75 -0.03 -21.68
N ARG A 106 1.45 -0.77 -22.75
CA ARG A 106 0.55 -1.92 -22.72
C ARG A 106 1.36 -3.16 -23.04
N VAL A 107 1.39 -4.08 -22.09
CA VAL A 107 1.99 -5.39 -22.25
C VAL A 107 0.88 -6.38 -22.60
N ASN A 108 0.95 -6.98 -23.78
CA ASN A 108 0.05 -8.02 -24.22
C ASN A 108 0.52 -9.37 -23.65
N ILE A 109 -0.44 -10.14 -23.16
CA ILE A 109 -0.25 -11.50 -22.69
C ILE A 109 -0.51 -12.43 -23.87
N PRO A 110 0.37 -13.40 -24.16
CA PRO A 110 0.14 -14.37 -25.22
C PRO A 110 -1.22 -15.07 -25.03
N PRO A 111 -2.08 -15.18 -26.07
CA PRO A 111 -3.43 -15.74 -25.92
C PRO A 111 -3.44 -17.15 -25.32
N ALA A 112 -2.48 -17.99 -25.68
CA ALA A 112 -2.35 -19.34 -25.12
C ALA A 112 -2.15 -19.32 -23.59
N SER A 113 -1.31 -18.41 -23.10
CA SER A 113 -1.05 -18.24 -21.67
C SER A 113 -2.27 -17.63 -20.97
N GLY A 114 -2.86 -16.57 -21.53
CA GLY A 114 -4.03 -15.90 -20.95
C GLY A 114 -5.24 -16.83 -20.82
N ARG A 115 -5.52 -17.65 -21.85
CA ARG A 115 -6.65 -18.59 -21.88
C ARG A 115 -6.45 -19.79 -20.98
N LYS A 116 -5.22 -20.33 -20.92
CA LYS A 116 -4.87 -21.39 -19.96
C LYS A 116 -5.11 -20.92 -18.53
N GLU A 117 -4.82 -19.65 -18.28
CA GLU A 117 -4.91 -19.02 -16.97
C GLU A 117 -6.23 -18.25 -16.76
N ALA A 118 -7.28 -18.62 -17.49
CA ALA A 118 -8.59 -18.01 -17.34
C ALA A 118 -9.28 -18.45 -16.04
N VAL A 119 -10.03 -17.53 -15.43
CA VAL A 119 -10.73 -17.75 -14.15
C VAL A 119 -12.23 -17.63 -14.32
N ASP A 120 -12.97 -18.52 -13.66
CA ASP A 120 -14.43 -18.51 -13.64
C ASP A 120 -14.96 -17.50 -12.60
N LEU A 121 -15.76 -16.56 -13.06
CA LEU A 121 -16.50 -15.62 -12.24
C LEU A 121 -17.93 -16.13 -12.03
N ARG A 122 -18.21 -16.57 -10.80
CA ARG A 122 -19.56 -16.98 -10.38
C ARG A 122 -20.50 -15.76 -10.29
N PRO A 123 -21.82 -15.95 -10.45
CA PRO A 123 -22.78 -14.86 -10.32
C PRO A 123 -22.68 -14.12 -8.98
N GLY A 124 -22.55 -12.80 -9.04
CA GLY A 124 -22.48 -11.93 -7.86
C GLY A 124 -21.26 -12.16 -6.97
N ALA A 125 -20.23 -12.85 -7.46
CA ALA A 125 -19.05 -13.22 -6.67
C ALA A 125 -17.83 -12.34 -6.96
N ALA A 126 -16.83 -12.43 -6.09
CA ALA A 126 -15.48 -11.95 -6.37
C ALA A 126 -14.60 -13.11 -6.82
N ALA A 127 -13.76 -12.87 -7.82
CA ALA A 127 -12.72 -13.78 -8.25
C ALA A 127 -11.35 -13.07 -8.29
N PHE A 128 -10.30 -13.87 -8.18
CA PHE A 128 -8.92 -13.40 -8.26
C PHE A 128 -8.21 -14.13 -9.39
N LEU A 129 -7.71 -13.36 -10.36
CA LEU A 129 -7.01 -13.90 -11.52
C LEU A 129 -5.61 -14.41 -11.15
N GLY A 130 -4.97 -13.76 -10.17
CA GLY A 130 -3.64 -14.07 -9.68
C GLY A 130 -2.72 -12.87 -9.60
N THR A 131 -1.53 -13.11 -9.04
CA THR A 131 -0.39 -12.18 -9.05
C THR A 131 0.56 -12.59 -10.16
N LEU A 132 0.64 -11.77 -11.21
CA LEU A 132 1.52 -11.94 -12.35
C LEU A 132 2.87 -11.25 -12.11
N SER A 133 3.94 -11.95 -12.46
CA SER A 133 5.28 -11.37 -12.57
C SER A 133 5.73 -11.40 -14.03
N LEU A 134 6.08 -10.24 -14.56
CA LEU A 134 6.57 -10.04 -15.92
C LEU A 134 8.08 -9.78 -15.91
N ASP A 135 8.78 -10.24 -16.96
CA ASP A 135 10.19 -9.90 -17.15
C ASP A 135 10.35 -8.41 -17.54
N GLY A 136 11.21 -7.69 -16.82
CA GLY A 136 11.54 -6.30 -17.07
C GLY A 136 12.67 -6.09 -18.07
N ARG A 137 13.30 -7.17 -18.57
CA ARG A 137 14.23 -7.10 -19.70
C ARG A 137 13.43 -6.93 -20.99
N LEU A 138 13.08 -5.68 -21.26
CA LEU A 138 12.47 -5.25 -22.50
C LEU A 138 13.60 -4.60 -23.34
N PRO A 139 14.41 -5.37 -24.08
CA PRO A 139 15.60 -4.86 -24.78
C PRO A 139 15.30 -3.73 -25.80
N ASP A 140 14.07 -3.62 -26.28
CA ASP A 140 13.62 -2.55 -27.18
C ASP A 140 13.03 -1.32 -26.47
N PHE A 141 13.03 -1.31 -25.14
CA PHE A 141 12.32 -0.32 -24.33
C PHE A 141 13.04 1.03 -24.31
N GLU A 142 14.38 1.03 -24.35
CA GLU A 142 15.18 2.27 -24.45
C GLU A 142 14.98 2.97 -25.80
N VAL A 143 15.00 2.23 -26.92
CA VAL A 143 14.79 2.77 -28.28
C VAL A 143 13.36 3.32 -28.45
N ALA A 144 12.37 2.70 -27.81
CA ALA A 144 10.97 3.16 -27.84
C ALA A 144 10.76 4.44 -27.03
N VAL A 145 11.44 4.55 -25.88
CA VAL A 145 11.39 5.71 -25.00
C VAL A 145 12.08 6.91 -25.65
N GLU A 146 13.25 6.72 -26.26
CA GLU A 146 13.93 7.78 -27.01
C GLU A 146 13.08 8.28 -28.18
N ARG A 147 12.44 7.38 -28.95
CA ARG A 147 11.55 7.78 -30.05
C ARG A 147 10.26 8.45 -29.58
N ALA A 148 9.69 8.04 -28.45
CA ALA A 148 8.48 8.65 -27.90
C ALA A 148 8.76 10.01 -27.26
N LEU A 149 9.93 10.19 -26.64
CA LEU A 149 10.36 11.47 -26.07
C LEU A 149 10.94 12.43 -27.11
N SER A 150 11.47 11.94 -28.23
CA SER A 150 11.98 12.77 -29.34
C SER A 150 10.88 13.46 -30.15
N VAL A 151 9.62 13.03 -30.02
CA VAL A 151 8.48 13.77 -30.59
C VAL A 151 8.21 14.98 -29.69
N LEU A 152 8.82 16.11 -30.05
CA LEU A 152 8.79 17.46 -29.45
C LEU A 152 7.40 18.02 -29.03
N GLY A 153 6.30 17.29 -29.25
CA GLY A 153 4.94 17.73 -28.93
C GLY A 153 4.49 17.52 -27.48
N HIS A 154 5.15 16.68 -26.68
CA HIS A 154 4.55 16.20 -25.42
C HIS A 154 4.63 17.16 -24.23
N LEU A 155 5.51 18.17 -24.25
CA LEU A 155 5.54 19.24 -23.25
C LEU A 155 4.52 20.35 -23.53
N LEU A 156 4.05 20.50 -24.77
CA LEU A 156 3.21 21.62 -25.21
C LEU A 156 1.71 21.30 -25.32
N THR A 157 1.30 20.03 -25.21
CA THR A 157 -0.11 19.62 -25.38
C THR A 157 -0.56 18.58 -24.34
N PRO A 158 -0.82 18.98 -23.09
CA PRO A 158 -1.30 18.08 -22.03
C PRO A 158 -2.67 17.44 -22.31
N TRP A 159 -3.44 17.99 -23.25
CA TRP A 159 -4.73 17.46 -23.71
C TRP A 159 -4.62 16.36 -24.79
N MET A 160 -3.45 16.18 -25.42
CA MET A 160 -3.27 15.10 -26.38
C MET A 160 -3.16 13.75 -25.67
N ARG A 161 -3.90 12.75 -26.17
CA ARG A 161 -3.86 11.39 -25.64
C ARG A 161 -2.41 10.89 -25.63
N ARG A 162 -1.92 10.53 -24.44
CA ARG A 162 -0.59 9.95 -24.28
C ARG A 162 -0.46 8.71 -25.17
N PRO A 163 0.64 8.56 -25.93
CA PRO A 163 0.83 7.39 -26.79
C PRO A 163 0.82 6.11 -25.95
N VAL A 164 0.12 5.09 -26.43
CA VAL A 164 0.12 3.75 -25.86
C VAL A 164 1.09 2.89 -26.67
N VAL A 165 2.16 2.43 -26.04
CA VAL A 165 3.15 1.56 -26.68
C VAL A 165 2.80 0.11 -26.37
N ALA A 166 2.37 -0.65 -27.38
CA ALA A 166 2.10 -2.08 -27.25
C ALA A 166 3.40 -2.90 -27.28
N ARG A 167 3.52 -3.89 -26.40
CA ARG A 167 4.67 -4.79 -26.28
C ARG A 167 4.24 -6.18 -25.87
N ASP A 168 5.00 -7.18 -26.29
CA ASP A 168 4.86 -8.53 -25.78
C ASP A 168 5.87 -8.74 -24.65
N ALA A 169 5.47 -9.42 -23.58
CA ALA A 169 6.38 -9.81 -22.51
C ALA A 169 6.16 -11.26 -22.11
N ASP A 170 7.24 -11.93 -21.72
CA ASP A 170 7.18 -13.28 -21.21
C ASP A 170 6.65 -13.30 -19.77
N LEU A 171 5.61 -14.12 -19.57
CA LEU A 171 5.03 -14.37 -18.26
C LEU A 171 5.98 -15.27 -17.47
N ARG A 172 6.64 -14.72 -16.44
CA ARG A 172 7.57 -15.50 -15.60
C ARG A 172 6.86 -16.36 -14.55
N GLY A 173 5.72 -15.91 -14.07
CA GLY A 173 4.98 -16.64 -13.04
C GLY A 173 3.61 -16.04 -12.77
N LEU A 174 2.69 -16.91 -12.36
CA LEU A 174 1.35 -16.57 -11.91
C LEU A 174 1.12 -17.27 -10.57
N ASP A 175 0.88 -16.49 -9.51
CA ASP A 175 0.54 -17.01 -8.19
C ASP A 175 -0.94 -16.81 -7.89
N ARG A 176 -1.65 -17.93 -7.63
CA ARG A 176 -3.05 -17.96 -7.19
C ARG A 176 -3.20 -18.55 -5.80
N GLY A 177 -2.12 -18.61 -5.03
CA GLY A 177 -2.15 -19.15 -3.68
C GLY A 177 -3.16 -18.41 -2.80
N ALA A 178 -3.73 -19.13 -1.83
CA ALA A 178 -4.72 -18.58 -0.91
C ALA A 178 -4.22 -17.32 -0.18
N GLN A 179 -2.91 -17.18 0.03
CA GLN A 179 -2.32 -15.98 0.62
C GLN A 179 -2.41 -14.77 -0.31
N GLU A 180 -2.15 -14.94 -1.60
CA GLU A 180 -2.25 -13.85 -2.58
C GLU A 180 -3.70 -13.46 -2.81
N GLU A 181 -4.62 -14.42 -2.87
CA GLU A 181 -6.06 -14.12 -2.94
C GLU A 181 -6.54 -13.39 -1.66
N ALA A 182 -6.08 -13.80 -0.47
CA ALA A 182 -6.40 -13.10 0.77
C ALA A 182 -5.86 -11.65 0.78
N ARG A 183 -4.66 -11.42 0.24
CA ARG A 183 -4.11 -10.06 0.06
C ARG A 183 -4.96 -9.25 -0.92
N ALA A 184 -5.39 -9.85 -2.03
CA ALA A 184 -6.25 -9.21 -3.01
C ALA A 184 -7.59 -8.77 -2.41
N LEU A 185 -8.23 -9.65 -1.62
CA LEU A 185 -9.49 -9.33 -0.94
C LEU A 185 -9.32 -8.28 0.16
N HIS A 186 -8.18 -8.28 0.86
CA HIS A 186 -7.86 -7.25 1.85
C HIS A 186 -7.69 -5.87 1.18
N ALA A 187 -6.92 -5.80 0.09
CA ALA A 187 -6.77 -4.57 -0.70
C ALA A 187 -8.12 -4.12 -1.30
N ALA A 188 -8.91 -5.05 -1.83
CA ALA A 188 -10.25 -4.76 -2.34
C ALA A 188 -11.16 -4.16 -1.26
N ARG A 189 -11.09 -4.66 -0.03
CA ARG A 189 -11.86 -4.11 1.10
C ARG A 189 -11.47 -2.67 1.44
N GLN A 190 -10.18 -2.34 1.39
CA GLN A 190 -9.72 -0.97 1.62
C GLN A 190 -10.18 -0.03 0.50
N VAL A 191 -10.04 -0.47 -0.75
CA VAL A 191 -10.34 0.35 -1.94
C VAL A 191 -11.84 0.50 -2.19
N LEU A 192 -12.61 -0.56 -1.97
CA LEU A 192 -14.04 -0.64 -2.31
C LEU A 192 -14.95 -0.66 -1.07
N GLY A 193 -14.40 -0.44 0.12
CA GLY A 193 -15.10 -0.61 1.40
C GLY A 193 -16.32 0.31 1.59
N ALA A 194 -16.40 1.41 0.85
CA ALA A 194 -17.52 2.34 0.85
C ALA A 194 -18.57 2.08 -0.26
N THR A 195 -18.44 0.99 -1.02
CA THR A 195 -19.30 0.66 -2.18
C THR A 195 -20.09 -0.63 -1.96
N GLN A 196 -21.05 -0.94 -2.85
CA GLN A 196 -21.82 -2.20 -2.73
C GLN A 196 -20.93 -3.46 -2.89
N TRP A 197 -19.76 -3.31 -3.52
CA TRP A 197 -18.76 -4.38 -3.69
C TRP A 197 -18.20 -4.91 -2.36
N LYS A 198 -18.32 -4.17 -1.26
CA LYS A 198 -17.91 -4.65 0.08
C LYS A 198 -18.55 -6.00 0.41
N ARG A 199 -19.84 -6.17 0.11
CA ARG A 199 -20.57 -7.43 0.41
C ARG A 199 -20.00 -8.60 -0.38
N VAL A 200 -19.68 -8.37 -1.64
CA VAL A 200 -19.10 -9.38 -2.55
C VAL A 200 -17.70 -9.80 -2.08
N VAL A 201 -16.86 -8.84 -1.69
CA VAL A 201 -15.52 -9.09 -1.14
C VAL A 201 -15.58 -9.86 0.19
N GLU A 202 -16.46 -9.45 1.11
CA GLU A 202 -16.61 -10.12 2.40
C GLU A 202 -17.18 -11.53 2.26
N ALA A 203 -18.12 -11.76 1.34
CA ALA A 203 -18.63 -13.10 1.04
C ALA A 203 -17.52 -14.03 0.57
N ARG A 204 -16.70 -13.59 -0.40
CA ARG A 204 -15.57 -14.38 -0.88
C ARG A 204 -14.54 -14.66 0.21
N ARG A 205 -14.28 -13.69 1.10
CA ARG A 205 -13.36 -13.88 2.23
C ARG A 205 -13.87 -14.92 3.23
N ARG A 206 -15.19 -15.00 3.45
CA ARG A 206 -15.80 -16.03 4.30
C ARG A 206 -15.69 -17.41 3.65
N GLU A 207 -15.91 -17.51 2.34
CA GLU A 207 -15.76 -18.77 1.59
C GLU A 207 -14.33 -19.32 1.62
N MET A 208 -13.32 -18.45 1.54
CA MET A 208 -11.92 -18.86 1.62
C MET A 208 -11.52 -19.42 2.99
N GLY A 209 -12.31 -19.15 4.04
CA GLY A 209 -11.95 -19.47 5.42
C GLY A 209 -10.82 -18.58 5.96
N ALA A 210 -10.45 -18.81 7.24
CA ALA A 210 -9.24 -18.21 7.78
C ALA A 210 -8.03 -18.82 7.04
N PRO A 211 -7.07 -18.02 6.54
CA PRO A 211 -5.91 -18.57 5.85
C PRO A 211 -5.20 -19.56 6.78
N GLU A 212 -4.93 -20.77 6.28
CA GLU A 212 -4.14 -21.74 7.05
C GLU A 212 -2.80 -21.10 7.43
N PRO A 213 -2.38 -21.20 8.71
CA PRO A 213 -1.08 -20.73 9.12
C PRO A 213 -0.03 -21.43 8.25
N VAL A 214 0.85 -20.65 7.64
CA VAL A 214 1.85 -21.13 6.69
C VAL A 214 2.66 -22.26 7.34
N ALA A 215 2.49 -23.50 6.85
CA ALA A 215 3.38 -24.59 7.20
C ALA A 215 4.76 -24.28 6.60
N MET A 216 5.66 -23.73 7.40
CA MET A 216 7.04 -23.48 6.97
C MET A 216 7.71 -24.83 6.67
N LYS A 217 7.80 -25.20 5.38
CA LYS A 217 8.62 -26.32 4.93
C LYS A 217 10.08 -25.91 4.99
N GLY A 218 10.74 -26.33 6.05
CA GLY A 218 12.17 -26.22 6.28
C GLY A 218 12.46 -26.66 7.70
N LEU A 219 13.47 -27.49 7.90
CA LEU A 219 13.89 -27.97 9.22
C LEU A 219 14.59 -26.81 9.98
N VAL A 220 13.86 -25.74 10.24
CA VAL A 220 14.26 -24.76 11.24
C VAL A 220 13.95 -25.43 12.56
N ARG A 221 14.96 -26.06 13.18
CA ARG A 221 14.90 -26.24 14.64
C ARG A 221 14.55 -24.86 15.19
N PRO A 222 13.38 -24.64 15.81
CA PRO A 222 13.11 -23.37 16.45
C PRO A 222 14.21 -23.24 17.49
N LYS A 223 15.20 -22.38 17.20
CA LYS A 223 16.11 -21.92 18.23
C LYS A 223 15.15 -21.28 19.22
N GLN A 224 14.91 -21.93 20.35
CA GLN A 224 14.15 -21.35 21.45
C GLN A 224 14.90 -20.07 21.81
N MET A 225 14.43 -18.95 21.25
CA MET A 225 14.98 -17.64 21.49
C MET A 225 14.05 -16.98 22.46
N THR A 226 14.58 -16.72 23.65
CA THR A 226 13.84 -16.16 24.79
C THR A 226 13.33 -14.77 24.41
N LEU A 227 12.01 -14.58 24.49
CA LEU A 227 11.42 -13.25 24.39
C LEU A 227 11.89 -12.41 25.58
N LYS A 228 12.34 -11.18 25.33
CA LYS A 228 12.54 -10.20 26.39
C LYS A 228 11.17 -9.63 26.70
N ALA A 229 10.68 -9.82 27.93
CA ALA A 229 9.39 -9.35 28.38
C ALA A 229 9.58 -8.11 29.25
N GLU A 230 8.92 -7.01 28.90
CA GLU A 230 8.95 -5.78 29.69
C GLU A 230 7.56 -5.15 29.70
N ALA A 231 6.86 -5.29 30.84
CA ALA A 231 5.58 -4.71 31.28
C ALA A 231 4.46 -4.50 30.23
N ILE A 232 4.72 -3.79 29.14
CA ILE A 232 3.80 -3.37 28.08
C ILE A 232 3.98 -4.13 26.76
N LEU A 233 5.10 -4.82 26.55
CA LEU A 233 5.38 -5.61 25.35
C LEU A 233 6.41 -6.71 25.62
N SER A 234 6.40 -7.75 24.78
CA SER A 234 7.53 -8.65 24.65
C SER A 234 8.09 -8.52 23.23
N TRP A 235 9.40 -8.62 23.06
CA TRP A 235 10.01 -8.50 21.74
C TRP A 235 11.16 -9.47 21.54
N ARG A 236 11.52 -9.61 20.27
CA ARG A 236 12.78 -10.19 19.85
C ARG A 236 13.71 -9.06 19.42
N ASP A 237 14.92 -9.07 19.96
CA ASP A 237 15.96 -8.09 19.62
C ASP A 237 16.55 -8.40 18.24
N THR A 238 15.97 -7.79 17.20
CA THR A 238 16.47 -7.83 15.82
C THR A 238 17.16 -6.55 15.37
N LEU A 239 17.08 -5.51 16.18
CA LEU A 239 17.74 -4.26 15.88
C LEU A 239 19.24 -4.37 16.14
N GLU A 240 19.66 -5.19 17.12
CA GLU A 240 21.06 -5.26 17.57
C GLU A 240 21.58 -3.88 18.04
N TRP A 241 20.66 -3.00 18.48
CA TRP A 241 20.97 -1.63 18.92
C TRP A 241 21.23 -1.52 20.43
N GLY A 242 21.18 -2.65 21.14
CA GLY A 242 21.27 -2.71 22.60
C GLY A 242 19.90 -2.69 23.29
N GLU A 243 19.92 -2.69 24.61
CA GLU A 243 18.70 -2.69 25.42
C GLU A 243 17.92 -1.37 25.26
N PRO A 244 16.58 -1.43 25.23
CA PRO A 244 15.77 -0.22 25.23
C PRO A 244 15.95 0.59 26.50
N GLN A 245 15.79 1.89 26.37
CA GLN A 245 15.63 2.80 27.50
C GLN A 245 14.14 2.98 27.80
N ARG A 246 13.78 2.96 29.08
CA ARG A 246 12.40 3.22 29.51
C ARG A 246 12.10 4.71 29.41
N ALA A 247 10.99 5.07 28.76
CA ALA A 247 10.54 6.45 28.59
C ALA A 247 9.03 6.54 28.84
N GLY A 248 8.65 6.95 30.04
CA GLY A 248 7.24 6.99 30.47
C GLY A 248 6.57 5.62 30.34
N ASN A 249 5.48 5.55 29.56
CA ASN A 249 4.73 4.32 29.27
C ASN A 249 5.25 3.57 28.03
N GLY A 250 6.55 3.65 27.75
CA GLY A 250 7.15 3.11 26.53
C GLY A 250 8.62 2.74 26.65
N LEU A 251 9.12 2.22 25.53
CA LEU A 251 10.51 1.79 25.33
C LEU A 251 11.10 2.51 24.12
N VAL A 252 12.37 2.90 24.23
CA VAL A 252 13.10 3.62 23.17
C VAL A 252 14.42 2.92 22.88
N TRP A 253 14.62 2.54 21.62
CA TRP A 253 15.87 2.03 21.07
C TRP A 253 16.57 3.15 20.29
N THR A 254 17.89 3.29 20.45
CA THR A 254 18.70 4.27 19.72
C THR A 254 19.81 3.54 18.98
N LYS A 255 19.94 3.79 17.66
CA LYS A 255 21.00 3.17 16.85
C LYS A 255 22.38 3.64 17.34
N PRO A 256 23.32 2.73 17.65
CA PRO A 256 24.67 3.11 18.04
C PRO A 256 25.36 3.93 16.95
N GLY A 257 25.88 5.10 17.30
CA GLY A 257 26.57 5.99 16.35
C GLY A 257 25.67 6.67 15.30
N GLY A 258 24.35 6.48 15.39
CA GLY A 258 23.37 7.02 14.44
C GLY A 258 22.42 8.04 15.07
N SER A 259 21.54 8.60 14.24
CA SER A 259 20.45 9.48 14.66
C SER A 259 19.11 8.75 14.78
N ALA A 260 19.03 7.52 14.27
CA ALA A 260 17.83 6.72 14.25
C ALA A 260 17.37 6.29 15.65
N ARG A 261 16.07 6.47 15.92
CA ARG A 261 15.41 6.08 17.16
C ARG A 261 14.11 5.38 16.84
N ILE A 262 13.88 4.25 17.51
CA ILE A 262 12.59 3.54 17.50
C ILE A 262 11.98 3.69 18.89
N ALA A 263 10.73 4.08 18.97
CA ALA A 263 10.04 4.22 20.24
C ALA A 263 8.68 3.52 20.18
N VAL A 264 8.33 2.75 21.21
CA VAL A 264 7.04 2.06 21.31
C VAL A 264 6.39 2.42 22.64
N PHE A 265 5.20 3.00 22.58
CA PHE A 265 4.43 3.45 23.74
C PHE A 265 3.07 2.79 23.78
N PHE A 266 2.51 2.64 24.98
CA PHE A 266 1.11 2.28 25.17
C PHE A 266 0.33 3.41 25.85
N THR A 267 -0.77 3.84 25.23
CA THR A 267 -1.72 4.78 25.83
C THR A 267 -2.97 4.02 26.25
N THR A 268 -3.23 3.99 27.56
CA THR A 268 -4.43 3.33 28.11
C THR A 268 -5.69 4.11 27.78
N ALA A 269 -6.80 3.41 27.54
CA ALA A 269 -8.11 4.03 27.33
C ALA A 269 -8.61 4.82 28.55
N ALA A 270 -8.06 4.54 29.74
CA ALA A 270 -8.35 5.27 30.97
C ALA A 270 -7.46 6.51 31.17
N ALA A 271 -6.51 6.80 30.25
CA ALA A 271 -5.63 7.94 30.37
C ALA A 271 -6.39 9.25 30.14
N GLN A 272 -6.09 10.27 30.96
CA GLN A 272 -6.60 11.61 30.73
C GLN A 272 -6.12 12.12 29.37
N GLY A 273 -7.04 12.59 28.52
CA GLY A 273 -6.72 13.04 27.16
C GLY A 273 -6.66 11.93 26.10
N PHE A 274 -7.06 10.68 26.41
CA PHE A 274 -7.22 9.64 25.40
C PHE A 274 -8.39 9.97 24.45
N VAL A 275 -8.06 10.31 23.20
CA VAL A 275 -9.04 10.68 22.17
C VAL A 275 -9.66 9.47 21.44
N GLY A 276 -9.13 8.27 21.67
CA GLY A 276 -9.53 7.06 20.94
C GLY A 276 -8.78 6.87 19.63
N TYR A 277 -8.79 5.63 19.12
CA TYR A 277 -8.03 5.24 17.92
C TYR A 277 -8.44 6.04 16.68
N GLU A 278 -9.75 6.14 16.39
CA GLU A 278 -10.25 6.84 15.21
C GLU A 278 -9.89 8.34 15.22
N ALA A 279 -9.97 8.99 16.39
CA ALA A 279 -9.57 10.39 16.53
C ALA A 279 -8.06 10.56 16.39
N ALA A 280 -7.25 9.67 16.98
CA ALA A 280 -5.81 9.69 16.82
C ALA A 280 -5.37 9.49 15.37
N VAL A 281 -6.08 8.62 14.61
CA VAL A 281 -5.86 8.45 13.17
C VAL A 281 -6.25 9.71 12.40
N ALA A 282 -7.35 10.37 12.77
CA ALA A 282 -7.77 11.65 12.16
C ALA A 282 -6.77 12.78 12.44
N GLU A 283 -6.24 12.88 13.66
CA GLU A 283 -5.17 13.82 14.03
C GLU A 283 -3.88 13.53 13.27
N MET A 284 -3.48 12.25 13.20
CA MET A 284 -2.31 11.83 12.43
C MET A 284 -2.45 12.17 10.94
N ARG A 285 -3.66 12.04 10.37
CA ARG A 285 -3.98 12.47 9.01
C ARG A 285 -3.83 13.99 8.83
N ALA A 286 -4.33 14.77 9.79
CA ALA A 286 -4.24 16.23 9.75
C ALA A 286 -2.79 16.75 9.91
N ALA A 287 -2.00 16.12 10.78
CA ALA A 287 -0.57 16.43 10.92
C ALA A 287 0.21 16.07 9.64
N ALA A 288 -0.09 14.93 9.04
CA ALA A 288 0.52 14.52 7.78
C ALA A 288 0.15 15.43 6.59
N SER A 289 -0.98 16.15 6.64
CA SER A 289 -1.42 17.06 5.57
C SER A 289 -0.90 18.49 5.69
N THR A 290 -0.36 18.88 6.85
CA THR A 290 0.03 20.27 7.16
C THR A 290 1.54 20.52 7.10
N THR A 291 2.34 19.47 6.93
CA THR A 291 3.81 19.58 6.89
C THR A 291 4.27 19.67 5.43
N ASP A 292 4.95 20.76 5.06
CA ASP A 292 5.65 20.89 3.77
C ASP A 292 6.57 19.67 3.56
N VAL A 293 6.52 19.05 2.37
CA VAL A 293 7.58 18.27 1.67
C VAL A 293 6.99 17.11 0.84
N GLY A 294 7.37 17.07 -0.45
CA GLY A 294 7.43 16.02 -1.50
C GLY A 294 6.81 14.62 -1.37
N ASP A 295 6.66 14.05 -0.19
CA ASP A 295 6.08 12.72 0.03
C ASP A 295 4.75 12.90 0.77
N GLN A 296 3.64 12.92 0.03
CA GLN A 296 2.31 12.99 0.64
C GLN A 296 2.17 11.86 1.68
N GLY A 297 1.98 12.25 2.94
CA GLY A 297 1.75 11.40 4.11
C GLY A 297 0.41 10.68 4.05
N ALA A 298 0.22 9.85 3.01
CA ALA A 298 -0.89 8.95 2.89
C ALA A 298 -0.83 7.96 4.05
N LEU A 299 -1.96 7.81 4.74
CA LEU A 299 -2.12 6.75 5.71
C LEU A 299 -2.08 5.40 5.00
N TYR A 300 -1.33 4.45 5.55
CA TYR A 300 -1.29 3.08 5.02
C TYR A 300 -1.32 2.06 6.16
N GLU A 301 -1.90 0.88 5.90
CA GLU A 301 -1.95 -0.17 6.92
C GLU A 301 -0.60 -0.88 7.04
N VAL A 302 -0.19 -1.14 8.28
CA VAL A 302 1.04 -1.87 8.61
C VAL A 302 0.69 -3.01 9.56
N ARG A 303 1.25 -4.19 9.27
CA ARG A 303 1.14 -5.34 10.15
C ARG A 303 2.14 -5.20 11.29
N VAL A 304 1.65 -5.33 12.52
CA VAL A 304 2.47 -5.37 13.74
C VAL A 304 2.14 -6.68 14.44
N SER A 305 3.05 -7.66 14.35
CA SER A 305 2.81 -9.00 14.87
C SER A 305 1.56 -9.67 14.27
N THR A 306 0.62 -10.06 15.13
CA THR A 306 -0.73 -10.55 14.81
C THR A 306 -1.78 -9.44 14.66
N HIS A 307 -1.42 -8.17 14.89
CA HIS A 307 -2.32 -7.02 14.82
C HIS A 307 -2.09 -6.21 13.54
N TYR A 308 -3.06 -5.36 13.21
CA TYR A 308 -2.97 -4.38 12.14
C TYR A 308 -3.04 -2.97 12.73
N GLY A 309 -2.21 -2.08 12.21
CA GLY A 309 -2.21 -0.66 12.58
C GLY A 309 -2.23 0.24 11.34
N VAL A 310 -2.36 1.54 11.59
CA VAL A 310 -2.29 2.57 10.56
C VAL A 310 -1.00 3.36 10.74
N ALA A 311 -0.25 3.52 9.67
CA ALA A 311 1.00 4.26 9.63
C ALA A 311 0.88 5.56 8.84
N ALA A 312 1.66 6.55 9.25
CA ALA A 312 1.87 7.79 8.53
C ALA A 312 3.35 8.16 8.57
N ARG A 313 3.84 8.73 7.47
CA ARG A 313 5.18 9.30 7.40
C ARG A 313 5.11 10.82 7.33
N VAL A 314 5.92 11.48 8.13
CA VAL A 314 6.02 12.94 8.20
C VAL A 314 7.49 13.32 8.14
N THR A 315 7.82 14.28 7.29
CA THR A 315 9.15 14.87 7.20
C THR A 315 9.14 16.21 7.92
N SER A 316 9.91 16.34 9.00
CA SER A 316 10.05 17.60 9.74
C SER A 316 11.36 18.28 9.39
N THR A 317 11.27 19.60 9.19
CA THR A 317 12.38 20.48 8.89
C THR A 317 12.61 21.42 10.06
N ARG A 318 13.80 21.36 10.67
CA ARG A 318 14.17 22.26 11.76
C ARG A 318 15.13 23.32 11.26
N TYR A 319 14.68 24.57 11.23
CA TYR A 319 15.54 25.72 11.00
C TYR A 319 16.32 26.02 12.28
N ARG A 320 17.61 26.34 12.17
CA ARG A 320 18.31 27.00 13.28
C ARG A 320 17.76 28.41 13.38
N GLU A 321 17.20 28.77 14.53
CA GLU A 321 16.77 30.15 14.79
C GLU A 321 17.96 31.10 14.57
N GLY A 322 17.79 32.08 13.68
CA GLY A 322 18.66 33.25 13.60
C GLY A 322 19.73 33.31 12.49
N THR A 323 19.79 32.41 11.49
CA THR A 323 20.83 32.53 10.44
C THR A 323 20.36 32.25 9.00
N LEU A 324 20.64 33.24 8.14
CA LEU A 324 20.73 33.29 6.66
C LEU A 324 20.26 32.08 5.83
N VAL A 325 19.58 32.39 4.71
CA VAL A 325 19.31 31.48 3.59
C VAL A 325 20.58 30.68 3.24
N GLY A 326 20.58 29.36 3.48
CA GLY A 326 21.72 28.47 3.21
C GLY A 326 22.41 27.85 4.44
N SER A 327 21.92 28.08 5.66
CA SER A 327 22.42 27.39 6.86
C SER A 327 21.93 25.93 6.96
N GLU A 328 22.75 25.07 7.57
CA GLU A 328 22.66 23.60 7.57
C GLU A 328 21.25 23.05 7.93
N PHE A 329 20.66 22.32 6.99
CA PHE A 329 19.28 21.83 7.02
C PHE A 329 19.23 20.40 7.57
N LYS A 330 18.77 20.23 8.82
CA LYS A 330 18.52 18.88 9.37
C LYS A 330 17.08 18.47 9.10
N VAL A 331 16.92 17.61 8.09
CA VAL A 331 15.65 16.94 7.79
C VAL A 331 15.55 15.68 8.62
N ALA A 332 14.52 15.60 9.46
CA ALA A 332 14.18 14.37 10.16
C ALA A 332 12.91 13.77 9.55
N VAL A 333 12.96 12.49 9.22
CA VAL A 333 11.78 11.74 8.78
C VAL A 333 11.28 10.92 9.96
N THR A 334 9.98 10.96 10.19
CA THR A 334 9.29 10.21 11.25
C THR A 334 8.19 9.36 10.64
N GLU A 335 8.21 8.06 10.92
CA GLU A 335 7.11 7.15 10.61
C GLU A 335 6.45 6.72 11.90
N THR A 336 5.16 7.03 12.03
CA THR A 336 4.32 6.71 13.19
C THR A 336 3.34 5.62 12.81
N VAL A 337 3.24 4.58 13.63
CA VAL A 337 2.30 3.45 13.48
C VAL A 337 1.42 3.39 14.72
N LEU A 338 0.11 3.50 14.53
CA LEU A 338 -0.90 3.36 15.57
C LEU A 338 -1.54 1.98 15.47
N VAL A 339 -1.55 1.21 16.56
CA VAL A 339 -2.16 -0.13 16.62
C VAL A 339 -3.26 -0.12 17.68
N PRO A 340 -4.53 -0.37 17.31
CA PRO A 340 -5.62 -0.45 18.27
C PRO A 340 -5.48 -1.71 19.13
N TYR A 341 -5.82 -1.59 20.42
CA TYR A 341 -5.81 -2.71 21.36
C TYR A 341 -7.01 -2.60 22.32
N PRO A 342 -7.62 -3.69 22.82
CA PRO A 342 -8.82 -3.59 23.66
C PRO A 342 -8.68 -2.67 24.89
N ALA A 343 -7.48 -2.57 25.47
CA ALA A 343 -7.21 -1.73 26.64
C ALA A 343 -6.72 -0.31 26.30
N GLY A 344 -6.58 0.05 25.02
CA GLY A 344 -5.98 1.33 24.61
C GLY A 344 -5.40 1.31 23.19
N MET A 345 -4.21 1.87 23.02
CA MET A 345 -3.55 1.96 21.71
C MET A 345 -2.04 1.92 21.87
N TYR A 346 -1.37 1.16 21.00
CA TYR A 346 0.09 1.26 20.86
C TYR A 346 0.46 2.30 19.81
N THR A 347 1.55 3.01 20.08
CA THR A 347 2.19 3.93 19.14
C THR A 347 3.63 3.52 18.96
N ALA A 348 4.01 3.06 17.76
CA ALA A 348 5.40 2.83 17.38
C ALA A 348 5.87 3.97 16.49
N ARG A 349 7.07 4.50 16.73
CA ARG A 349 7.65 5.61 15.97
C ARG A 349 9.09 5.31 15.59
N LEU A 350 9.42 5.41 14.30
CA LEU A 350 10.78 5.51 13.81
C LEU A 350 11.07 6.97 13.49
N ARG A 351 12.14 7.54 14.04
CA ARG A 351 12.63 8.88 13.69
C ARG A 351 14.12 8.81 13.35
N ALA A 352 14.53 9.34 12.21
CA ALA A 352 15.94 9.41 11.81
C ALA A 352 16.19 10.64 10.92
N ALA A 353 17.46 11.01 10.71
CA ALA A 353 17.83 11.90 9.62
C ALA A 353 17.41 11.30 8.27
N LYS A 354 17.05 12.14 7.29
CA LYS A 354 16.53 11.68 5.99
C LYS A 354 17.42 10.61 5.32
N ASP A 355 18.73 10.83 5.31
CA ASP A 355 19.68 9.93 4.64
C ASP A 355 19.83 8.58 5.35
N GLU A 356 19.59 8.54 6.67
CA GLU A 356 19.65 7.31 7.48
C GLU A 356 18.28 6.59 7.55
N PHE A 357 17.19 7.33 7.31
CA PHE A 357 15.84 6.80 7.46
C PHE A 357 15.56 5.63 6.52
N ASP A 358 15.90 5.78 5.24
CA ASP A 358 15.63 4.75 4.22
C ASP A 358 16.48 3.48 4.44
N GLU A 359 17.68 3.63 5.00
CA GLU A 359 18.55 2.50 5.40
C GLU A 359 17.91 1.69 6.54
N VAL A 360 17.32 2.38 7.52
CA VAL A 360 16.84 1.78 8.77
C VAL A 360 15.39 1.28 8.67
N LEU A 361 14.61 1.82 7.73
CA LEU A 361 13.20 1.48 7.56
C LEU A 361 12.92 -0.04 7.41
N PRO A 362 13.69 -0.83 6.63
CA PRO A 362 13.48 -2.27 6.55
C PRO A 362 13.63 -2.98 7.91
N ALA A 363 14.65 -2.60 8.69
CA ALA A 363 14.90 -3.15 10.03
C ALA A 363 13.77 -2.79 11.01
N PHE A 364 13.27 -1.55 10.95
CA PHE A 364 12.10 -1.15 11.72
C PHE A 364 10.85 -1.98 11.38
N ARG A 365 10.59 -2.23 10.09
CA ARG A 365 9.45 -3.04 9.66
C ARG A 365 9.58 -4.50 10.08
N GLU A 366 10.77 -5.07 10.02
CA GLU A 366 11.03 -6.41 10.54
C GLU A 366 10.82 -6.47 12.06
N PHE A 367 11.31 -5.46 12.79
CA PHE A 367 11.10 -5.34 14.23
C PHE A 367 9.60 -5.31 14.59
N LEU A 368 8.77 -4.54 13.87
CA LEU A 368 7.31 -4.50 14.08
C LEU A 368 6.63 -5.86 13.93
N LEU A 369 7.11 -6.72 13.02
CA LEU A 369 6.55 -8.06 12.83
C LEU A 369 6.87 -9.01 13.99
N GLN A 370 7.88 -8.68 14.80
CA GLN A 370 8.38 -9.52 15.88
C GLN A 370 8.01 -9.00 17.27
N LEU A 371 7.36 -7.84 17.35
CA LEU A 371 6.72 -7.38 18.58
C LEU A 371 5.66 -8.41 19.01
N VAL A 372 5.48 -8.58 20.31
CA VAL A 372 4.35 -9.30 20.89
C VAL A 372 3.68 -8.31 21.83
N LEU A 373 2.55 -7.80 21.39
CA LEU A 373 1.77 -6.81 22.12
C LEU A 373 0.95 -7.53 23.19
N GLY A 374 1.06 -7.09 24.45
CA GLY A 374 0.35 -7.68 25.59
C GLY A 374 -0.10 -6.59 26.55
N ALA A 375 -1.23 -6.79 27.24
CA ALA A 375 -1.77 -5.76 28.12
C ALA A 375 -0.71 -5.25 29.12
N PRO A 376 -0.62 -3.92 29.34
CA PRO A 376 0.33 -3.37 30.31
C PRO A 376 0.08 -3.99 31.68
N GLN A 377 1.09 -4.64 32.23
CA GLN A 377 1.05 -5.07 33.63
C GLN A 377 1.08 -3.81 34.51
N LYS A 378 0.29 -3.81 35.60
CA LYS A 378 0.38 -2.77 36.64
C LYS A 378 1.76 -2.85 37.29
N THR A 379 2.75 -2.20 36.71
CA THR A 379 3.99 -1.89 37.42
C THR A 379 3.74 -0.67 38.28
N GLU A 380 3.96 -0.81 39.59
CA GLU A 380 4.06 0.30 40.54
C GLU A 380 5.12 1.30 40.05
N ALA A 381 4.70 2.32 39.32
CA ALA A 381 5.58 3.39 38.91
C ALA A 381 5.56 4.46 40.00
N LYS A 382 6.69 4.62 40.71
CA LYS A 382 7.03 5.93 41.27
C LYS A 382 7.06 6.91 40.09
N GLN A 383 6.15 7.87 40.13
CA GLN A 383 6.11 9.02 39.23
C GLN A 383 7.42 9.79 39.37
N ASP A 384 8.30 9.67 38.39
CA ASP A 384 9.25 10.73 38.08
C ASP A 384 8.75 11.39 36.78
N ASP A 385 8.12 12.54 36.95
CA ASP A 385 7.69 13.41 35.86
C ASP A 385 8.93 13.86 35.07
N ILE A 386 9.11 13.33 33.86
CA ILE A 386 10.06 13.87 32.89
C ILE A 386 9.27 14.34 31.67
N PHE A 387 9.02 15.64 31.62
CA PHE A 387 8.65 16.37 30.41
C PHE A 387 9.80 16.26 29.40
N LEU A 388 9.51 15.85 28.17
CA LEU A 388 10.39 16.06 27.02
C LEU A 388 9.78 17.15 26.11
N PRO A 389 10.56 18.15 25.69
CA PRO A 389 10.09 19.23 24.83
C PRO A 389 9.85 18.74 23.39
N LEU A 390 8.88 19.38 22.73
CA LEU A 390 8.38 19.13 21.37
C LEU A 390 9.47 19.03 20.29
#